data_AF-A0A940BMP5-F1
#
_entry.id   AF-A0A940BMP5-F1
#
_cell.length_a   1.000
_cell.length_b   1.000
_cell.length_c   1.000
_cell.angle_alpha   90.00
_cell.angle_beta   90.00
_cell.angle_gamma   90.00
#
_symmetry.space_group_name_H-M   'P 1'
#
loop_
_entity.id
_entity.type
_entity.pdbx_description
1 polymer ?
#
loop_
_entity_poly.entity_id
_entity_poly.type
_entity_poly.pdbx_seq_one_letter_code
_entity_poly.pdbx_strand_id
1 'polypeptide(L)'
;MKKRLLALILSTALVLSFTGCGKEEKKTALEIQTGATVQEELVQLVNSDLPSIADNRDKAVSVYNAYFKDGAELDSETWKKQLQDEALASYDAYLADLDKLIYNNSEVVNLKSLFAKSANSQRDAIDYVIQAIDEVDTAKLDQAQQSIKDSKTYMSMYEDELKSLCDKYGVTIEGKFQYGTSTDASGTDSE
;
A
#
# COMPACT_ATOMS: atom_id res chain seq x y z
N MET A 1 -2.86 -41.80 31.10
CA MET A 1 -1.68 -41.78 30.21
C MET A 1 -1.90 -40.67 29.19
N LYS A 2 -1.09 -39.62 28.96
CA LYS A 2 0.14 -39.09 29.54
C LYS A 2 -0.07 -37.56 29.64
N LYS A 3 0.04 -37.00 30.84
CA LYS A 3 0.28 -35.57 31.05
C LYS A 3 1.79 -35.37 30.83
N ARG A 4 2.21 -34.40 30.01
CA ARG A 4 3.61 -33.97 29.98
C ARG A 4 3.72 -32.70 30.80
N LEU A 5 4.47 -32.84 31.88
CA LEU A 5 4.81 -31.82 32.86
C LEU A 5 5.64 -30.68 32.26
N LEU A 6 5.36 -29.48 32.74
CA LEU A 6 6.26 -28.43 33.22
C LEU A 6 7.77 -28.73 33.17
N ALA A 7 8.53 -27.78 32.61
CA ALA A 7 9.89 -27.48 33.06
C ALA A 7 10.08 -25.95 33.11
N LEU A 8 9.98 -25.42 34.33
CA LEU A 8 10.52 -24.12 34.73
C LEU A 8 12.04 -24.12 34.55
N ILE A 9 12.60 -23.10 33.91
CA ILE A 9 13.97 -22.66 34.17
C ILE A 9 13.91 -21.17 34.49
N LEU A 10 13.59 -20.90 35.76
CA LEU A 10 13.78 -19.61 36.40
C LEU A 10 15.25 -19.54 36.81
N SER A 11 16.13 -19.06 35.92
CA SER A 11 17.54 -18.82 36.26
C SER A 11 17.68 -17.48 36.97
N THR A 12 17.45 -17.51 38.28
CA THR A 12 17.87 -16.49 39.24
C THR A 12 19.40 -16.42 39.23
N ALA A 13 19.98 -15.38 38.64
CA ALA A 13 21.39 -15.05 38.81
C ALA A 13 21.47 -13.77 39.66
N LEU A 14 21.62 -14.01 40.97
CA LEU A 14 21.80 -13.02 42.01
C LEU A 14 23.30 -12.73 42.21
N VAL A 15 23.63 -11.43 42.23
CA VAL A 15 24.78 -10.76 42.87
C VAL A 15 26.17 -10.94 42.26
N LEU A 16 26.78 -9.81 41.87
CA LEU A 16 28.06 -9.35 42.41
C LEU A 16 28.10 -7.81 42.46
N SER A 17 28.23 -7.30 43.68
CA SER A 17 28.50 -5.91 44.02
C SER A 17 29.95 -5.53 43.70
N PHE A 18 30.14 -4.46 42.93
CA PHE A 18 31.36 -3.66 42.96
C PHE A 18 31.00 -2.20 43.24
N THR A 19 31.38 -1.75 44.43
CA THR A 19 31.60 -0.33 44.74
C THR A 19 32.72 0.18 43.86
N GLY A 20 32.40 1.04 42.90
CA GLY A 20 33.37 1.69 42.02
C GLY A 20 32.78 2.97 41.46
N CYS A 21 33.22 4.10 42.01
CA CYS A 21 32.89 5.44 41.54
C CYS A 21 33.47 5.63 40.13
N GLY A 22 32.64 5.96 39.15
CA GLY A 22 33.08 6.21 37.78
C GLY A 22 31.87 6.35 36.86
N LYS A 23 31.54 7.59 36.50
CA LYS A 23 30.56 7.91 35.47
C LYS A 23 30.94 7.23 34.17
N GLU A 24 30.16 6.25 33.72
CA GLU A 24 29.78 6.02 32.32
C GLU A 24 28.45 5.27 32.31
N GLU A 25 27.43 5.85 31.68
CA GLU A 25 26.09 5.30 31.60
C GLU A 25 26.09 4.07 30.67
N LYS A 26 26.30 2.90 31.27
CA LYS A 26 26.00 1.63 30.61
C LYS A 26 24.48 1.47 30.48
N LYS A 27 23.97 1.73 29.28
CA LYS A 27 22.65 1.28 28.80
C LYS A 27 22.45 -0.18 29.25
N THR A 28 21.62 -0.35 30.27
CA THR A 28 21.14 -1.65 30.71
C THR A 28 19.63 -1.64 30.50
N ALA A 29 19.21 -2.02 29.31
CA ALA A 29 17.86 -2.47 29.06
C ALA A 29 17.98 -3.65 28.10
N LEU A 30 17.79 -4.83 28.64
CA LEU A 30 17.53 -6.03 27.85
C LEU A 30 16.07 -5.89 27.36
N GLU A 31 15.86 -5.14 26.29
CA GLU A 31 14.60 -5.17 25.57
C GLU A 31 14.62 -6.40 24.68
N ILE A 32 13.64 -7.29 24.84
CA ILE A 32 13.25 -8.16 23.74
C ILE A 32 12.58 -7.21 22.73
N GLN A 33 13.39 -6.63 21.86
CA GLN A 33 12.95 -5.73 20.81
C GLN A 33 12.45 -6.60 19.65
N THR A 34 11.19 -7.02 19.73
CA THR A 34 10.44 -7.49 18.55
C THR A 34 9.35 -6.48 18.28
N GLY A 35 9.72 -5.43 17.56
CA GLY A 35 8.82 -4.38 17.10
C GLY A 35 9.66 -3.29 16.50
N ALA A 36 9.74 -3.26 15.17
CA ALA A 36 10.36 -2.14 14.47
C ALA A 36 9.69 -0.84 14.93
N THR A 37 10.47 0.22 15.07
CA THR A 37 9.97 1.55 15.42
C THR A 37 9.04 2.07 14.34
N VAL A 38 8.20 3.05 14.68
CA VAL A 38 7.33 3.73 13.70
C VAL A 38 8.18 4.25 12.54
N GLN A 39 9.34 4.84 12.83
CA GLN A 39 10.29 5.33 11.83
C GLN A 39 10.77 4.26 10.86
N GLU A 40 11.21 3.11 11.39
CA GLU A 40 11.70 1.99 10.58
C GLU A 40 10.60 1.45 9.67
N GLU A 41 9.38 1.25 10.19
CA GLU A 41 8.26 0.75 9.41
C GLU A 41 7.75 1.77 8.37
N LEU A 42 7.79 3.08 8.68
CA LEU A 42 7.47 4.13 7.70
C LEU A 42 8.46 4.12 6.53
N VAL A 43 9.76 4.09 6.83
CA VAL A 43 10.80 4.02 5.79
C VAL A 43 10.67 2.73 4.99
N GLN A 44 10.42 1.60 5.65
CA GLN A 44 10.23 0.31 5.00
C GLN A 44 9.03 0.34 4.04
N LEU A 45 7.85 0.80 4.50
CA LEU A 45 6.65 0.90 3.68
C LEU A 45 6.90 1.74 2.42
N VAL A 46 7.42 2.97 2.59
CA VAL A 46 7.45 3.95 1.50
C VAL A 46 8.64 3.77 0.57
N ASN A 47 9.84 3.52 1.10
CA ASN A 47 11.06 3.48 0.29
C ASN A 47 11.36 2.09 -0.28
N SER A 48 10.79 1.02 0.30
CA SER A 48 11.13 -0.36 -0.08
C SER A 48 9.91 -1.14 -0.54
N ASP A 49 8.93 -1.32 0.35
CA ASP A 49 7.86 -2.28 0.12
C ASP A 49 6.94 -1.83 -1.03
N LEU A 50 6.40 -0.61 -0.98
CA LEU A 50 5.51 -0.11 -2.04
C LEU A 50 6.19 -0.06 -3.43
N PRO A 51 7.44 0.42 -3.57
CA PRO A 51 8.17 0.33 -4.85
C PRO A 51 8.39 -1.11 -5.33
N SER A 52 8.69 -2.05 -4.43
CA SER A 52 9.02 -3.43 -4.81
C SER A 52 7.87 -4.22 -5.44
N ILE A 53 6.62 -3.77 -5.22
CA ILE A 53 5.40 -4.39 -5.75
C ILE A 53 4.74 -3.55 -6.86
N ALA A 54 5.34 -2.42 -7.27
CA ALA A 54 4.71 -1.43 -8.13
C ALA A 54 4.48 -1.89 -9.59
N ASP A 55 5.28 -2.82 -10.11
CA ASP A 55 5.26 -3.22 -11.52
C ASP A 55 3.87 -3.65 -12.01
N ASN A 56 3.14 -4.41 -11.19
CA ASN A 56 1.80 -4.89 -11.51
C ASN A 56 0.76 -3.75 -11.55
N ARG A 57 0.87 -2.78 -10.63
CA ARG A 57 0.05 -1.56 -10.64
C ARG A 57 0.34 -0.74 -11.89
N ASP A 58 1.61 -0.49 -12.17
CA ASP A 58 2.02 0.39 -13.28
C ASP A 58 1.62 -0.20 -14.63
N LYS A 59 1.73 -1.53 -14.78
CA LYS A 59 1.18 -2.25 -15.94
C LYS A 59 -0.33 -2.05 -16.05
N ALA A 60 -1.08 -2.24 -14.97
CA ALA A 60 -2.53 -2.11 -14.99
C ALA A 60 -3.00 -0.69 -15.33
N VAL A 61 -2.38 0.32 -14.71
CA VAL A 61 -2.63 1.75 -15.00
C VAL A 61 -2.29 2.07 -16.45
N SER A 62 -1.20 1.51 -16.99
CA SER A 62 -0.82 1.71 -18.40
C SER A 62 -1.89 1.18 -19.35
N VAL A 63 -2.42 -0.02 -19.11
CA VAL A 63 -3.47 -0.62 -19.96
C VAL A 63 -4.78 0.16 -19.83
N TYR A 64 -5.18 0.53 -18.61
CA TYR A 64 -6.36 1.34 -18.37
C TYR A 64 -6.27 2.70 -19.08
N ASN A 65 -5.13 3.40 -18.97
CA ASN A 65 -4.93 4.68 -19.64
C ASN A 65 -4.90 4.54 -21.17
N ALA A 66 -4.38 3.42 -21.70
CA ALA A 66 -4.41 3.14 -23.13
C ALA A 66 -5.84 3.00 -23.65
N TYR A 67 -6.76 2.38 -22.88
CA TYR A 67 -8.18 2.31 -23.27
C TYR A 67 -8.81 3.69 -23.48
N PHE A 68 -8.53 4.67 -22.62
CA PHE A 68 -9.09 6.01 -22.78
C PHE A 68 -8.39 6.85 -23.86
N LYS A 69 -7.12 6.55 -24.15
CA LYS A 69 -6.33 7.27 -25.16
C LYS A 69 -6.56 6.73 -26.57
N ASP A 70 -6.51 5.42 -26.73
CA ASP A 70 -6.53 4.70 -28.00
C ASP A 70 -7.84 3.90 -28.17
N GLY A 71 -8.85 4.17 -27.34
CA GLY A 71 -10.12 3.44 -27.26
C GLY A 71 -10.87 3.28 -28.58
N ALA A 72 -10.72 4.25 -29.47
CA ALA A 72 -11.35 4.24 -30.80
C ALA A 72 -10.63 3.37 -31.83
N GLU A 73 -9.40 2.90 -31.55
CA GLU A 73 -8.57 2.15 -32.50
C GLU A 73 -8.83 0.64 -32.47
N LEU A 74 -9.25 0.09 -31.33
CA LEU A 74 -9.58 -1.33 -31.17
C LEU A 74 -11.07 -1.52 -30.89
N ASP A 75 -11.61 -2.69 -31.24
CA ASP A 75 -13.00 -3.03 -30.94
C ASP A 75 -13.21 -3.31 -29.44
N SER A 76 -14.47 -3.19 -29.01
CA SER A 76 -14.86 -3.33 -27.60
C SER A 76 -14.52 -4.69 -26.99
N GLU A 77 -14.56 -5.79 -27.76
CA GLU A 77 -14.20 -7.12 -27.26
C GLU A 77 -12.69 -7.25 -27.04
N THR A 78 -11.89 -6.71 -27.96
CA THR A 78 -10.43 -6.63 -27.78
C THR A 78 -10.07 -5.82 -26.54
N TRP A 79 -10.69 -4.66 -26.33
CA TRP A 79 -10.46 -3.84 -25.15
C TRP A 79 -10.92 -4.50 -23.86
N LYS A 80 -12.11 -5.09 -23.84
CA LYS A 80 -12.62 -5.84 -22.69
C LYS A 80 -11.63 -6.92 -22.26
N LYS A 81 -11.10 -7.68 -23.23
CA LYS A 81 -10.11 -8.72 -22.96
C LYS A 81 -8.81 -8.15 -22.38
N GLN A 82 -8.27 -7.05 -22.93
CA GLN A 82 -7.07 -6.43 -22.38
C GLN A 82 -7.30 -5.89 -20.95
N LEU A 83 -8.43 -5.23 -20.72
CA LEU A 83 -8.79 -4.73 -19.39
C LEU A 83 -8.96 -5.87 -18.39
N GLN A 84 -9.60 -6.98 -18.78
CA GLN A 84 -9.85 -8.11 -17.88
C GLN A 84 -8.61 -8.98 -17.66
N ASP A 85 -7.97 -9.46 -18.73
CA ASP A 85 -6.88 -10.43 -18.68
C ASP A 85 -5.53 -9.78 -18.32
N GLU A 86 -5.38 -8.47 -18.56
CA GLU A 86 -4.14 -7.75 -18.26
C GLU A 86 -4.30 -6.73 -17.15
N ALA A 87 -5.18 -5.74 -17.30
CA ALA A 87 -5.25 -4.64 -16.32
C ALA A 87 -5.78 -5.13 -14.96
N LEU A 88 -6.97 -5.73 -14.94
CA LEU A 88 -7.62 -6.22 -13.73
C LEU A 88 -6.81 -7.31 -13.06
N ALA A 89 -6.35 -8.31 -13.82
CA ALA A 89 -5.51 -9.39 -13.29
C ALA A 89 -4.19 -8.88 -12.69
N SER A 90 -3.53 -7.90 -13.33
CA SER A 90 -2.30 -7.30 -12.77
C SER A 90 -2.62 -6.48 -11.52
N TYR A 91 -3.73 -5.73 -11.49
CA TYR A 91 -4.11 -4.96 -10.31
C TYR A 91 -4.51 -5.86 -9.12
N ASP A 92 -5.22 -6.97 -9.36
CA ASP A 92 -5.55 -7.95 -8.32
C ASP A 92 -4.28 -8.60 -7.76
N ALA A 93 -3.27 -8.89 -8.59
CA ALA A 93 -1.98 -9.37 -8.13
C ALA A 93 -1.24 -8.33 -7.27
N TYR A 94 -1.28 -7.06 -7.66
CA TYR A 94 -0.75 -5.95 -6.88
C TYR A 94 -1.41 -5.83 -5.50
N LEU A 95 -2.74 -5.85 -5.44
CA LEU A 95 -3.48 -5.78 -4.18
C LEU A 95 -3.17 -6.99 -3.27
N ALA A 96 -3.01 -8.18 -3.85
CA ALA A 96 -2.62 -9.36 -3.10
C ALA A 96 -1.21 -9.23 -2.48
N ASP A 97 -0.26 -8.59 -3.17
CA ASP A 97 1.07 -8.33 -2.63
C ASP A 97 1.05 -7.19 -1.60
N LEU A 98 0.27 -6.14 -1.84
CA LEU A 98 0.03 -5.06 -0.87
C LEU A 98 -0.55 -5.62 0.44
N ASP A 99 -1.52 -6.54 0.37
CA ASP A 99 -2.13 -7.16 1.56
C ASP A 99 -1.14 -7.96 2.41
N LYS A 100 -0.13 -8.59 1.78
CA LYS A 100 0.92 -9.35 2.48
C LYS A 100 1.89 -8.46 3.27
N LEU A 101 1.92 -7.16 3.03
CA LEU A 101 2.76 -6.23 3.79
C LEU A 101 2.19 -6.06 5.21
N ILE A 102 2.93 -6.51 6.23
CA ILE A 102 2.49 -6.49 7.63
C ILE A 102 3.39 -5.55 8.44
N TYR A 103 2.76 -4.69 9.22
CA TYR A 103 3.39 -3.71 10.10
C TYR A 103 2.84 -3.85 11.52
N ASN A 104 3.66 -3.54 12.52
CA ASN A 104 3.30 -3.67 13.93
C ASN A 104 2.80 -2.35 14.53
N ASN A 105 3.17 -1.22 13.92
CA ASN A 105 2.75 0.10 14.38
C ASN A 105 1.41 0.51 13.76
N SER A 106 0.44 0.85 14.59
CA SER A 106 -0.91 1.22 14.15
C SER A 106 -0.93 2.43 13.21
N GLU A 107 -0.01 3.39 13.37
CA GLU A 107 0.10 4.54 12.47
C GLU A 107 0.54 4.12 11.06
N VAL A 108 1.49 3.19 10.95
CA VAL A 108 1.93 2.66 9.65
C VAL A 108 0.86 1.76 9.03
N VAL A 109 0.15 0.97 9.84
CA VAL A 109 -1.02 0.20 9.40
C VAL A 109 -2.13 1.11 8.85
N ASN A 110 -2.42 2.22 9.53
CA ASN A 110 -3.40 3.20 9.08
C ASN A 110 -2.96 3.88 7.77
N LEU A 111 -1.68 4.26 7.68
CA LEU A 111 -1.11 4.84 6.47
C LEU A 111 -1.21 3.88 5.28
N LYS A 112 -0.79 2.61 5.45
CA LYS A 112 -0.98 1.55 4.44
C LYS A 112 -2.46 1.38 4.07
N SER A 113 -3.37 1.48 5.04
CA SER A 113 -4.82 1.36 4.76
C SER A 113 -5.34 2.47 3.86
N LEU A 114 -4.91 3.73 4.04
CA LEU A 114 -5.27 4.82 3.13
C LEU A 114 -4.76 4.56 1.71
N PHE A 115 -3.51 4.11 1.60
CA PHE A 115 -2.92 3.74 0.32
C PHE A 115 -3.69 2.58 -0.34
N ALA A 116 -4.03 1.53 0.42
CA ALA A 116 -4.79 0.40 -0.07
C ALA A 116 -6.21 0.78 -0.51
N LYS A 117 -6.87 1.73 0.17
CA LYS A 117 -8.17 2.26 -0.29
C LYS A 117 -8.03 2.96 -1.64
N SER A 118 -7.00 3.78 -1.82
CA SER A 118 -6.73 4.42 -3.10
C SER A 118 -6.52 3.40 -4.22
N ALA A 119 -5.72 2.36 -3.95
CA ALA A 119 -5.44 1.28 -4.90
C ALA A 119 -6.70 0.47 -5.26
N ASN A 120 -7.51 0.09 -4.26
CA ASN A 120 -8.78 -0.60 -4.49
C ASN A 120 -9.73 0.23 -5.37
N SER A 121 -9.82 1.54 -5.14
CA SER A 121 -10.65 2.40 -5.99
C SER A 121 -10.16 2.46 -7.45
N GLN A 122 -8.85 2.39 -7.72
CA GLN A 122 -8.38 2.27 -9.11
C GLN A 122 -8.76 0.91 -9.73
N ARG A 123 -8.63 -0.18 -8.96
CA ARG A 123 -9.06 -1.52 -9.39
C ARG A 123 -10.55 -1.54 -9.71
N ASP A 124 -11.38 -0.91 -8.88
CA ASP A 124 -12.82 -0.81 -9.10
C ASP A 124 -13.14 0.01 -10.35
N ALA A 125 -12.37 1.06 -10.65
CA ALA A 125 -12.54 1.79 -11.91
C ALA A 125 -12.30 0.89 -13.13
N ILE A 126 -11.27 0.03 -13.11
CA ILE A 126 -11.02 -0.95 -14.18
C ILE A 126 -12.22 -1.89 -14.33
N ASP A 127 -12.71 -2.46 -13.23
CA ASP A 127 -13.84 -3.38 -13.21
C ASP A 127 -15.14 -2.74 -13.73
N TYR A 128 -15.41 -1.49 -13.34
CA TYR A 128 -16.56 -0.76 -13.86
C TYR A 128 -16.47 -0.47 -15.36
N VAL A 129 -15.28 -0.18 -15.90
CA VAL A 129 -15.12 -0.04 -17.36
C VAL A 129 -15.37 -1.36 -18.08
N ILE A 130 -14.91 -2.49 -17.52
CA ILE A 130 -15.20 -3.83 -18.08
C ILE A 130 -16.71 -4.08 -18.09
N GLN A 131 -17.40 -3.79 -16.98
CA GLN A 131 -18.87 -3.90 -16.89
C GLN A 131 -19.58 -2.97 -17.87
N ALA A 132 -19.08 -1.74 -18.06
CA ALA A 132 -19.64 -0.80 -19.03
C ALA A 132 -19.62 -1.38 -20.46
N ILE A 133 -18.52 -2.06 -20.82
CA ILE A 133 -18.38 -2.72 -22.13
C ILE A 133 -19.29 -3.95 -22.22
N ASP A 134 -19.31 -4.80 -21.21
CA ASP A 134 -20.06 -6.07 -21.21
C ASP A 134 -21.59 -5.85 -21.20
N GLU A 135 -22.04 -4.89 -20.39
CA GLU A 135 -23.47 -4.60 -20.18
C GLU A 135 -24.00 -3.52 -21.12
N VAL A 136 -23.09 -2.85 -21.87
CA VAL A 136 -23.41 -1.66 -22.69
C VAL A 136 -24.09 -0.57 -21.84
N ASP A 137 -23.63 -0.43 -20.60
CA ASP A 137 -24.20 0.48 -19.60
C ASP A 137 -23.25 1.63 -19.29
N THR A 138 -23.58 2.82 -19.81
CA THR A 138 -22.78 4.02 -19.60
C THR A 138 -22.81 4.51 -18.16
N ALA A 139 -23.80 4.12 -17.35
CA ALA A 139 -23.82 4.47 -15.92
C ALA A 139 -22.64 3.84 -15.16
N LYS A 140 -22.09 2.71 -15.66
CA LYS A 140 -20.86 2.12 -15.13
C LYS A 140 -19.64 3.01 -15.35
N LEU A 141 -19.60 3.82 -16.42
CA LEU A 141 -18.53 4.79 -16.63
C LEU A 141 -18.56 5.91 -15.60
N ASP A 142 -19.76 6.34 -15.16
CA ASP A 142 -19.90 7.28 -14.04
C ASP A 142 -19.38 6.68 -12.73
N GLN A 143 -19.65 5.39 -12.49
CA GLN A 143 -19.11 4.67 -11.34
C GLN A 143 -17.58 4.55 -11.41
N ALA A 144 -17.02 4.25 -12.58
CA ALA A 144 -15.57 4.24 -12.79
C ALA A 144 -14.96 5.61 -12.49
N GLN A 145 -15.58 6.69 -12.97
CA GLN A 145 -15.13 8.05 -12.68
C GLN A 145 -15.21 8.38 -11.19
N GLN A 146 -16.28 7.96 -10.50
CA GLN A 146 -16.38 8.12 -9.06
C GLN A 146 -15.27 7.36 -8.33
N SER A 147 -14.96 6.13 -8.73
CA SER A 147 -13.86 5.37 -8.14
C SER A 147 -12.50 6.05 -8.37
N ILE A 148 -12.26 6.68 -9.53
CA ILE A 148 -11.04 7.49 -9.74
C ILE A 148 -11.00 8.72 -8.81
N LYS A 149 -12.14 9.40 -8.59
CA LYS A 149 -12.23 10.52 -7.64
C LYS A 149 -11.92 10.05 -6.21
N ASP A 150 -12.51 8.95 -5.78
CA ASP A 150 -12.28 8.36 -4.46
C ASP A 150 -10.81 7.94 -4.30
N SER A 151 -10.21 7.36 -5.34
CA SER A 151 -8.79 7.04 -5.37
C SER A 151 -7.90 8.26 -5.12
N LYS A 152 -8.19 9.37 -5.83
CA LYS A 152 -7.48 10.65 -5.67
C LYS A 152 -7.65 11.20 -4.25
N THR A 153 -8.86 11.13 -3.68
CA THR A 153 -9.13 11.54 -2.30
C THR A 153 -8.31 10.72 -1.30
N TYR A 154 -8.33 9.39 -1.39
CA TYR A 154 -7.56 8.54 -0.48
C TYR A 154 -6.06 8.72 -0.63
N MET A 155 -5.56 9.00 -1.84
CA MET A 155 -4.15 9.30 -2.06
C MET A 155 -3.75 10.62 -1.39
N SER A 156 -4.57 11.67 -1.52
CA SER A 156 -4.33 12.94 -0.82
C SER A 156 -4.30 12.73 0.70
N MET A 157 -5.22 11.93 1.24
CA MET A 157 -5.22 11.60 2.68
C MET A 157 -3.96 10.82 3.09
N TYR A 158 -3.48 9.89 2.25
CA TYR A 158 -2.23 9.18 2.48
C TYR A 158 -1.03 10.14 2.49
N GLU A 159 -0.95 11.06 1.54
CA GLU A 159 0.14 12.04 1.44
C GLU A 159 0.17 12.98 2.65
N ASP A 160 -1.00 13.47 3.08
CA ASP A 160 -1.14 14.32 4.27
C ASP A 160 -0.72 13.57 5.55
N GLU A 161 -1.17 12.32 5.72
CA GLU A 161 -0.81 11.48 6.87
C GLU A 161 0.67 11.12 6.86
N LEU A 162 1.23 10.76 5.70
CA LEU A 162 2.66 10.48 5.55
C LEU A 162 3.48 11.70 5.97
N LYS A 163 3.10 12.89 5.51
CA LYS A 163 3.76 14.14 5.88
C LYS A 163 3.67 14.39 7.40
N SER A 164 2.48 14.24 7.98
CA SER A 164 2.25 14.37 9.42
C SER A 164 3.16 13.44 10.24
N LEU A 165 3.26 12.17 9.84
CA LEU A 165 4.11 11.17 10.49
C LEU A 165 5.60 11.47 10.33
N CYS A 166 6.04 11.92 9.15
CA CYS A 166 7.43 12.33 8.92
C CYS A 166 7.81 13.51 9.82
N ASP A 167 6.95 14.53 9.90
CA ASP A 167 7.16 15.72 10.74
C ASP A 167 7.17 15.34 12.23
N LYS A 168 6.26 14.44 12.66
CA LYS A 168 6.16 13.95 14.05
C LYS A 168 7.38 13.16 14.50
N TYR A 169 7.94 12.32 13.62
CA TYR A 169 9.01 11.39 13.98
C TYR A 169 10.41 11.81 13.49
N GLY A 170 10.51 12.93 12.78
CA GLY A 170 11.78 13.44 12.25
C GLY A 170 12.37 12.54 11.15
N VAL A 171 11.50 11.94 10.33
CA VAL A 171 11.89 11.01 9.25
C VAL A 171 11.93 11.75 7.91
N THR A 172 12.95 11.47 7.12
CA THR A 172 13.02 11.89 5.71
C THR A 172 12.80 10.66 4.83
N ILE A 173 11.81 10.74 3.94
CA ILE A 173 11.54 9.72 2.92
C ILE A 173 12.41 10.01 1.70
N GLU A 174 13.04 8.98 1.14
CA GLU A 174 13.96 9.12 0.01
C GLU A 174 13.23 8.79 -1.30
N GLY A 175 13.44 9.60 -2.32
CA GLY A 175 12.82 9.43 -3.63
C GLY A 175 11.49 10.18 -3.78
N LYS A 176 11.10 10.44 -5.03
CA LYS A 176 9.74 10.89 -5.34
C LYS A 176 8.85 9.67 -5.27
N PHE A 177 7.86 9.65 -4.38
CA PHE A 177 6.79 8.66 -4.45
C PHE A 177 6.15 8.74 -5.83
N GLN A 178 6.34 7.70 -6.66
CA GLN A 178 5.70 7.59 -7.96
C GLN A 178 4.44 6.76 -7.77
N TYR A 179 3.32 7.44 -7.60
CA TYR A 179 2.01 6.81 -7.66
C TYR A 179 1.50 6.87 -9.10
N GLY A 180 1.29 5.70 -9.71
CA GLY A 180 0.66 5.62 -11.03
C GLY A 180 -0.75 6.21 -10.94
N THR A 181 -1.00 7.27 -11.70
CA THR A 181 -2.32 7.90 -11.78
C THR A 181 -3.09 7.33 -12.96
N SER A 182 -4.22 6.70 -12.68
CA SER A 182 -5.22 6.42 -13.71
C SER A 182 -5.83 7.74 -14.18
N THR A 183 -5.89 7.96 -15.49
CA THR A 183 -6.50 9.14 -16.10
C THR A 183 -8.02 9.10 -15.98
N ASP A 184 -8.67 10.26 -15.94
CA ASP A 184 -10.13 10.31 -15.84
C ASP A 184 -10.79 9.65 -17.05
N ALA A 185 -11.91 8.96 -16.79
CA ALA A 185 -12.71 8.28 -17.81
C ALA A 185 -13.47 9.23 -18.75
N SER A 186 -13.28 10.56 -18.61
CA SER A 186 -13.85 11.54 -19.52
C SER A 186 -13.12 11.43 -20.86
N GLY A 187 -13.73 10.72 -21.80
CA GLY A 187 -13.44 10.92 -23.22
C GLY A 187 -13.61 12.40 -23.53
N THR A 188 -12.57 13.03 -24.06
CA THR A 188 -12.58 14.36 -24.68
C THR A 188 -13.29 15.46 -23.88
N ASP A 189 -12.57 16.14 -22.98
CA ASP A 189 -12.80 17.57 -22.78
C ASP A 189 -11.57 18.31 -23.33
N SER A 190 -11.56 18.43 -24.66
CA SER A 190 -10.91 19.56 -25.31
C SER A 190 -11.78 20.79 -25.11
N GLU A 191 -11.34 21.68 -24.22
CA GLU A 191 -11.51 23.14 -24.33
C GLU A 191 -10.15 23.82 -24.19
#